data_AF-A0A1I4XQI2-F1
#
_entry.id   AF-A0A1I4XQI2-F1
#
_cell.length_a   1.000
_cell.length_b   1.000
_cell.length_c   1.000
_cell.angle_alpha   90.00
_cell.angle_beta   90.00
_cell.angle_gamma   90.00
#
_symmetry.space_group_name_H-M   'P 1'
#
loop_
_entity.id
_entity.type
_entity.pdbx_description
1 polymer ?
#
loop_
_entity_poly.entity_id
_entity_poly.type
_entity_poly.pdbx_seq_one_letter_code
_entity_poly.pdbx_strand_id
1 'polypeptide(L)'
;MTNANATTGGLGALFHPAAHYASPSAVLDDGKLSTAEKRIILSSWASDMYAVESHPALREIPGMDQPIRLADILAALRKLDDDDDDPPPGGGVPMRLRRPWAAATP
;
A
#
# COMPACT_ATOMS: atom_id res chain seq x y z
N MET A 1 -37.81 -13.65 -4.06
CA MET A 1 -36.46 -14.22 -4.29
C MET A 1 -35.69 -13.28 -5.20
N THR A 2 -34.76 -12.48 -4.67
CA THR A 2 -33.85 -11.66 -5.48
C THR A 2 -32.64 -12.49 -5.89
N ASN A 3 -32.47 -12.68 -7.20
CA ASN A 3 -31.33 -13.36 -7.79
C ASN A 3 -30.17 -12.36 -7.87
N ALA A 4 -29.24 -12.42 -6.91
CA ALA A 4 -27.97 -11.71 -7.01
C ALA A 4 -27.06 -12.55 -7.91
N ASN A 5 -26.96 -12.16 -9.18
CA ASN A 5 -25.97 -12.78 -10.06
C ASN A 5 -24.58 -12.41 -9.53
N ALA A 6 -23.78 -13.45 -9.27
CA ALA A 6 -22.41 -13.34 -8.83
C ALA A 6 -21.56 -12.75 -9.97
N THR A 7 -21.49 -11.44 -10.05
CA THR A 7 -20.56 -10.71 -10.91
C THR A 7 -19.28 -10.42 -10.10
N THR A 8 -18.73 -11.45 -9.46
CA THR A 8 -17.50 -11.38 -8.64
C THR A 8 -16.39 -12.27 -9.21
N GLY A 9 -16.57 -12.85 -10.40
CA GLY A 9 -15.64 -13.82 -10.97
C GLY A 9 -14.64 -13.31 -12.01
N GLY A 10 -14.67 -12.02 -12.41
CA GLY A 10 -13.96 -11.58 -13.63
C GLY A 10 -13.10 -10.32 -13.54
N LEU A 11 -13.14 -9.57 -12.43
CA LEU A 11 -12.48 -8.26 -12.36
C LEU A 11 -11.06 -8.29 -11.77
N GLY A 12 -10.67 -9.40 -11.13
CA GLY A 12 -9.33 -9.53 -10.54
C GLY A 12 -8.22 -9.81 -11.56
N ALA A 13 -8.54 -10.48 -12.67
CA ALA A 13 -7.55 -11.01 -13.61
C ALA A 13 -7.24 -10.09 -14.82
N LEU A 14 -8.05 -9.07 -15.08
CA LEU A 14 -7.95 -8.26 -16.30
C LEU A 14 -7.03 -7.04 -16.19
N PHE A 15 -6.60 -6.68 -14.98
CA PHE A 15 -5.61 -5.63 -14.75
C PHE A 15 -4.69 -6.08 -13.61
N HIS A 16 -3.62 -6.80 -13.96
CA HIS A 16 -2.47 -6.98 -13.07
C HIS A 16 -1.32 -6.05 -13.53
N PRO A 17 -1.41 -4.72 -13.34
CA PRO A 17 -0.22 -3.87 -13.44
C PRO A 17 0.87 -4.34 -12.44
N ALA A 18 0.42 -5.02 -11.39
CA ALA A 18 1.19 -5.81 -10.45
C ALA A 18 2.19 -6.82 -11.08
N ALA A 19 1.94 -7.36 -12.27
CA ALA A 19 2.80 -8.37 -12.88
C ALA A 19 3.94 -7.77 -13.73
N HIS A 20 3.98 -6.45 -13.90
CA HIS A 20 5.00 -5.80 -14.73
C HIS A 20 6.33 -5.56 -13.98
N TYR A 21 6.27 -5.47 -12.66
CA TYR A 21 7.42 -5.12 -11.83
C TYR A 21 7.95 -6.37 -11.12
N ALA A 22 9.27 -6.52 -11.08
CA ALA A 22 9.93 -7.66 -10.44
C ALA A 22 10.21 -7.44 -8.94
N SER A 23 10.06 -6.21 -8.42
CA SER A 23 10.32 -5.89 -7.02
C SER A 23 9.60 -4.62 -6.56
N PRO A 24 9.36 -4.42 -5.25
CA PRO A 24 8.80 -3.17 -4.73
C PRO A 24 9.67 -1.95 -5.08
N SER A 25 10.98 -2.12 -5.10
CA SER A 25 11.93 -1.08 -5.51
C SER A 25 11.72 -0.67 -6.97
N ALA A 26 11.46 -1.61 -7.88
CA ALA A 26 11.19 -1.30 -9.29
C ALA A 26 9.93 -0.43 -9.47
N VAL A 27 8.93 -0.60 -8.60
CA VAL A 27 7.73 0.27 -8.58
C VAL A 27 8.09 1.68 -8.10
N LEU A 28 8.94 1.79 -7.09
CA LEU A 28 9.39 3.09 -6.55
C LEU A 28 10.26 3.86 -7.55
N ASP A 29 11.13 3.16 -8.28
CA ASP A 29 12.08 3.74 -9.22
C ASP A 29 11.43 4.16 -10.55
N ASP A 30 10.17 3.76 -10.80
CA ASP A 30 9.45 4.15 -12.01
C ASP A 30 9.05 5.64 -11.97
N GLY A 31 9.75 6.47 -12.73
CA GLY A 31 9.46 7.90 -12.85
C GLY A 31 8.22 8.24 -13.68
N LYS A 32 7.58 7.26 -14.33
CA LYS A 32 6.35 7.47 -15.12
C LYS A 32 5.08 7.34 -14.27
N LEU A 33 5.18 6.70 -13.11
CA LEU A 33 4.06 6.53 -12.19
C LEU A 33 3.99 7.69 -11.19
N SER A 34 2.77 8.17 -10.95
CA SER A 34 2.46 9.04 -9.82
C SER A 34 2.59 8.29 -8.48
N THR A 35 2.75 9.03 -7.39
CA THR A 35 2.75 8.45 -6.03
C THR A 35 1.49 7.61 -5.79
N ALA A 36 0.32 8.12 -6.19
CA ALA A 36 -0.94 7.42 -6.02
C ALA A 36 -0.96 6.07 -6.76
N GLU A 37 -0.46 6.01 -7.99
CA GLU A 37 -0.39 4.76 -8.77
C GLU A 37 0.58 3.76 -8.15
N LYS A 38 1.77 4.21 -7.71
CA LYS A 38 2.73 3.37 -6.98
C LYS A 38 2.09 2.77 -5.73
N ARG A 39 1.34 3.60 -4.98
CA ARG A 39 0.63 3.17 -3.76
C ARG A 39 -0.44 2.14 -4.07
N ILE A 40 -1.21 2.31 -5.14
CA ILE A 40 -2.23 1.34 -5.57
C ILE A 40 -1.60 -0.02 -5.88
N ILE A 41 -0.50 -0.04 -6.63
CA ILE A 41 0.21 -1.28 -6.99
C ILE A 41 0.75 -1.98 -5.74
N LEU A 42 1.51 -1.27 -4.91
CA LEU A 42 2.09 -1.83 -3.69
C LEU A 42 1.02 -2.29 -2.69
N SER A 43 -0.10 -1.56 -2.57
CA SER A 43 -1.22 -1.96 -1.71
C SER A 43 -1.94 -3.20 -2.23
N SER A 44 -2.06 -3.34 -3.56
CA SER A 44 -2.58 -4.57 -4.17
C SER A 44 -1.71 -5.78 -3.83
N TRP A 45 -0.38 -5.63 -3.90
CA TRP A 45 0.59 -6.67 -3.53
C TRP A 45 0.53 -7.05 -2.04
N ALA A 46 0.29 -6.08 -1.16
CA ALA A 46 0.16 -6.32 0.27
C ALA A 46 -1.11 -7.13 0.62
N SER A 47 -2.11 -7.16 -0.28
CA SER A 47 -3.36 -7.88 -0.07
C SER A 47 -3.14 -9.37 0.18
N ASP A 48 -3.99 -9.95 1.02
CA ASP A 48 -3.97 -11.39 1.33
C ASP A 48 -4.36 -12.26 0.12
N MET A 49 -4.86 -11.67 -0.97
CA MET A 49 -5.04 -12.36 -2.24
C MET A 49 -3.75 -13.02 -2.75
N TYR A 50 -2.60 -12.44 -2.44
CA TYR A 50 -1.30 -13.00 -2.81
C TYR A 50 -0.62 -13.72 -1.64
N ALA A 51 -1.26 -13.87 -0.47
CA ALA A 51 -0.63 -14.54 0.66
C ALA A 51 -0.34 -16.01 0.35
N VAL A 52 0.90 -16.45 0.61
CA VAL A 52 1.27 -17.87 0.48
C VAL A 52 0.58 -18.67 1.58
N GLU A 53 -0.04 -19.79 1.21
CA GLU A 53 -0.70 -20.68 2.16
C GLU A 53 0.30 -21.15 3.23
N SER A 54 -0.13 -21.09 4.49
CA SER A 54 0.71 -21.35 5.69
C SER A 54 1.90 -20.41 5.92
N HIS A 55 2.15 -19.43 5.04
CA HIS A 55 3.24 -18.45 5.14
C HIS A 55 2.73 -17.03 4.87
N PRO A 56 1.87 -16.45 5.74
CA PRO A 56 1.23 -15.16 5.50
C PRO A 56 2.18 -13.96 5.45
N ALA A 57 3.46 -14.15 5.82
CA ALA A 57 4.50 -13.14 5.66
C ALA A 57 5.03 -13.04 4.22
N LEU A 58 4.68 -13.98 3.35
CA LEU A 58 5.09 -14.02 1.95
C LEU A 58 3.91 -13.69 1.03
N ARG A 59 4.25 -13.12 -0.12
CA ARG A 59 3.33 -12.75 -1.19
C ARG A 59 3.80 -13.39 -2.49
N GLU A 60 2.96 -14.24 -3.07
CA GLU A 60 3.18 -14.90 -4.36
C GLU A 60 2.44 -14.11 -5.44
N ILE A 61 3.18 -13.25 -6.14
CA ILE A 61 2.63 -12.34 -7.14
C ILE A 61 2.89 -12.94 -8.52
N PRO A 62 1.85 -13.09 -9.37
CA PRO A 62 2.04 -13.59 -10.73
C PRO A 62 3.06 -12.75 -11.51
N GLY A 63 4.04 -13.41 -12.12
CA GLY A 63 5.10 -12.76 -12.90
C GLY A 63 6.43 -12.57 -12.16
N MET A 64 6.51 -12.93 -10.88
CA MET A 64 7.78 -12.95 -10.14
C MET A 64 8.31 -14.37 -9.95
N ASP A 65 9.64 -14.51 -10.04
CA ASP A 65 10.32 -15.78 -9.85
C ASP A 65 10.31 -16.24 -8.38
N GLN A 66 10.11 -15.33 -7.43
CA GLN A 66 10.18 -15.62 -5.99
C GLN A 66 9.10 -14.88 -5.21
N PRO A 67 8.56 -15.49 -4.13
CA PRO A 67 7.67 -14.80 -3.21
C PRO A 67 8.35 -13.60 -2.56
N ILE A 68 7.67 -12.46 -2.52
CA ILE A 68 8.15 -11.26 -1.84
C ILE A 68 7.73 -11.30 -0.38
N ARG A 69 8.54 -10.72 0.52
CA ARG A 69 8.11 -10.53 1.91
C ARG A 69 7.13 -9.35 2.00
N LEU A 70 6.03 -9.56 2.72
CA LEU A 70 5.08 -8.49 3.06
C LEU A 70 5.80 -7.29 3.71
N ALA A 71 6.81 -7.54 4.53
CA ALA A 71 7.61 -6.49 5.16
C ALA A 71 8.31 -5.57 4.14
N ASP A 72 8.79 -6.11 3.01
CA ASP A 72 9.46 -5.32 1.96
C ASP A 72 8.45 -4.42 1.22
N ILE A 73 7.23 -4.92 1.01
CA ILE A 73 6.13 -4.15 0.42
C ILE A 73 5.69 -3.02 1.35
N LEU A 74 5.55 -3.31 2.66
CA LEU A 74 5.20 -2.30 3.66
C LEU A 74 6.31 -1.24 3.83
N ALA A 75 7.57 -1.66 3.76
CA ALA A 75 8.70 -0.73 3.78
C ALA A 75 8.69 0.20 2.55
N ALA A 76 8.39 -0.35 1.36
CA ALA A 76 8.23 0.45 0.14
C ALA A 76 7.06 1.44 0.24
N LEU A 77 5.91 1.02 0.77
CA LEU A 77 4.77 1.90 1.03
C LEU A 77 5.11 3.02 2.00
N ARG A 78 5.83 2.73 3.09
CA ARG A 78 6.27 3.76 4.03
C ARG A 78 7.21 4.77 3.39
N LYS A 79 8.21 4.29 2.64
CA LYS A 79 9.12 5.17 1.91
C LYS A 79 8.37 6.07 0.92
N LEU A 80 7.40 5.50 0.21
CA LEU A 80 6.57 6.25 -0.73
C LEU A 80 5.73 7.33 -0.05
N ASP A 81 5.13 7.01 1.10
CA ASP A 81 4.32 7.96 1.87
C ASP A 81 5.19 9.05 2.50
N ASP A 82 6.40 8.73 2.98
CA ASP A 82 7.36 9.71 3.51
C ASP A 82 7.84 10.71 2.42
N ASP A 83 7.98 10.24 1.17
CA ASP A 83 8.35 11.08 0.02
C ASP A 83 7.16 11.96 -0.47
N ASP A 84 5.91 11.54 -0.24
CA ASP A 84 4.70 12.31 -0.59
C ASP A 84 4.34 13.35 0.50
N ASP A 85 4.73 13.09 1.75
CA ASP A 85 4.55 13.97 2.91
C ASP A 85 5.56 15.15 2.94
N ASP A 86 6.33 15.37 1.87
CA ASP A 86 7.16 16.58 1.74
C ASP A 86 6.24 17.81 1.84
N PRO A 87 6.32 18.58 2.95
CA PRO A 87 5.33 19.59 3.23
C PRO A 87 5.40 20.66 2.13
N PRO A 88 4.25 21.21 1.67
CA PRO A 88 4.28 22.41 0.85
C PRO A 88 5.15 23.47 1.54
N PRO A 89 6.00 24.22 0.81
CA PRO A 89 7.02 25.08 1.40
C PRO A 89 6.44 25.92 2.52
N GLY A 90 7.00 25.74 3.72
CA GLY A 90 6.41 26.11 4.99
C GLY A 90 5.87 27.54 5.06
N GLY A 91 4.57 27.62 5.34
CA GLY A 91 3.87 28.88 5.61
C GLY A 91 2.73 28.69 6.61
N GLY A 92 2.97 27.97 7.72
CA GLY A 92 1.93 27.77 8.73
C GLY A 92 2.47 27.09 9.98
N VAL A 93 2.76 27.89 11.00
CA VAL A 93 3.12 27.45 12.34
C VAL A 93 2.22 26.31 12.85
N PRO A 94 2.75 25.26 13.50
CA PRO A 94 1.90 24.30 14.19
C PRO A 94 1.23 25.02 15.36
N MET A 95 -0.08 25.22 15.24
CA MET A 95 -0.93 25.68 16.33
C MET A 95 -0.87 24.60 17.41
N ARG A 96 0.06 24.77 18.36
CA ARG A 96 0.16 23.91 19.53
C ARG A 96 -1.10 24.16 20.34
N LEU A 97 -2.12 23.34 20.13
CA LEU A 97 -3.28 23.32 21.00
C LEU A 97 -2.81 22.73 22.33
N ARG A 98 -2.35 23.61 23.23
CA ARG A 98 -2.16 23.30 24.64
C ARG A 98 -3.53 22.91 25.18
N ARG A 99 -3.79 21.61 25.27
CA ARG A 99 -4.77 21.06 26.21
C ARG A 99 -4.06 20.92 27.55
N PRO A 100 -4.33 21.77 28.56
CA PRO A 100 -4.00 21.42 29.92
C PRO A 100 -4.95 20.29 30.33
N TRP A 101 -4.38 19.10 30.52
CA TRP A 101 -5.05 18.04 31.26
C TRP A 101 -5.23 18.55 32.69
N ALA A 102 -6.44 19.00 33.02
CA ALA A 102 -6.80 19.25 34.41
C ALA A 102 -7.18 17.90 35.02
N ALA A 103 -6.22 17.23 35.66
CA ALA A 103 -6.51 16.16 36.58
C ALA A 103 -5.55 16.25 37.78
N ALA A 104 -6.12 16.60 38.94
CA ALA A 104 -5.78 15.98 40.22
C ALA A 104 -6.81 16.42 41.28
N THR A 105 -7.71 15.48 41.57
CA THR A 105 -8.48 15.26 42.80
C THR A 105 -7.57 15.11 44.04
N PRO A 106 -8.08 14.97 45.29
CA PRO A 106 -9.47 14.72 45.73
C PRO A 106 -10.15 15.85 46.52
#